data_AF-A0A3B4AT16-F1
#
_entry.id   AF-A0A3B4AT16-F1
#
_cell.length_a   1.000
_cell.length_b   1.000
_cell.length_c   1.000
_cell.angle_alpha   90.00
_cell.angle_beta   90.00
_cell.angle_gamma   90.00
#
_symmetry.space_group_name_H-M   'P 1'
#
loop_
_entity.id
_entity.type
_entity.pdbx_description
1 polymer ?
#
loop_
_entity_poly.entity_id
_entity_poly.type
_entity_poly.pdbx_seq_one_letter_code
_entity_poly.pdbx_strand_id
1 'polypeptide(L)'
;MRAGRRAHNATLRCFVDTLSLSGGVPLPSNSSSMLAPQENRVMALEEWEERWETNKIGFHQLTVHKMLETHIDKVLAGRTGVKFFFPLCGKAVDMKWVADMGHSVVGVELTEKAIREFFEESKMSYSEESVATVPGAKVFRNSEKTVSLYQCDIYKFSSSLEGQFGAIWDRGALVAINPKDRVKYAALMVSLMAPDCRFLLDTLLYNPELYKGKQRQQSVTLFI
;
A
#
# COMPACT_ATOMS: atom_id res chain seq x y z
N MET A 1 31.03 7.65 -6.27
CA MET A 1 30.00 6.64 -5.91
C MET A 1 29.73 6.44 -4.41
N ARG A 2 30.39 7.13 -3.46
CA ARG A 2 30.14 6.96 -2.00
C ARG A 2 29.12 7.92 -1.36
N ALA A 3 28.78 9.04 -2.01
CA ALA A 3 27.88 10.05 -1.45
C ALA A 3 26.39 9.65 -1.50
N GLY A 4 25.93 8.98 -2.57
CA GLY A 4 24.52 8.59 -2.74
C GLY A 4 23.99 7.56 -1.74
N ARG A 5 24.85 6.65 -1.25
CA ARG A 5 24.46 5.64 -0.24
C ARG A 5 24.25 6.22 1.17
N ARG A 6 24.92 7.32 1.52
CA ARG A 6 24.72 7.99 2.82
C ARG A 6 23.42 8.80 2.86
N ALA A 7 23.05 9.47 1.76
CA ALA A 7 21.79 10.19 1.65
C ALA A 7 20.58 9.24 1.72
N HIS A 8 20.64 8.10 1.00
CA HIS A 8 19.56 7.10 1.00
C HIS A 8 19.30 6.48 2.39
N ASN A 9 20.37 6.17 3.15
CA ASN A 9 20.23 5.66 4.53
C ASN A 9 19.74 6.72 5.52
N ALA A 10 20.04 8.00 5.31
CA ALA A 10 19.53 9.08 6.14
C ALA A 10 18.03 9.31 5.91
N THR A 11 17.56 9.21 4.66
CA THR A 11 16.14 9.31 4.30
C THR A 11 15.34 8.13 4.84
N LEU A 12 15.85 6.89 4.75
CA LEU A 12 15.19 5.70 5.32
C LEU A 12 15.06 5.79 6.85
N ARG A 13 16.11 6.26 7.52
CA ARG A 13 16.10 6.44 8.97
C ARG A 13 15.15 7.55 9.39
N CYS A 14 15.10 8.65 8.63
CA CYS A 14 14.11 9.71 8.83
C CYS A 14 12.67 9.24 8.59
N PHE A 15 12.43 8.35 7.60
CA PHE A 15 11.11 7.76 7.36
C PHE A 15 10.64 6.90 8.55
N VAL A 16 11.54 6.09 9.12
CA VAL A 16 11.27 5.27 10.31
C VAL A 16 11.13 6.13 11.58
N ASP A 17 11.93 7.19 11.72
CA ASP A 17 11.92 8.07 12.89
C ASP A 17 10.74 9.08 12.85
N THR A 18 10.30 9.52 11.67
CA THR A 18 9.16 10.46 11.51
C THR A 18 7.81 9.78 11.81
N LEU A 19 7.72 8.45 11.60
CA LEU A 19 6.62 7.62 12.12
C LEU A 19 6.47 7.70 13.66
N SER A 20 7.51 8.13 14.37
CA SER A 20 7.54 8.24 15.83
C SER A 20 7.18 9.63 16.36
N LEU A 21 7.11 10.68 15.52
CA LEU A 21 7.14 12.08 15.99
C LEU A 21 5.91 12.96 15.65
N SER A 22 4.88 12.47 14.96
CA SER A 22 3.70 13.29 14.65
C SER A 22 2.52 13.09 15.62
N GLY A 23 2.80 12.97 16.92
CA GLY A 23 1.80 13.02 17.98
C GLY A 23 2.43 13.65 19.21
N GLY A 24 1.95 14.82 19.64
CA GLY A 24 2.41 15.55 20.82
C GLY A 24 2.10 14.87 22.15
N VAL A 25 2.31 13.56 22.25
CA VAL A 25 2.25 12.78 23.48
C VAL A 25 3.69 12.40 23.82
N PRO A 26 4.22 12.74 25.00
CA PRO A 26 5.55 12.30 25.40
C PRO A 26 5.59 10.78 25.38
N LEU A 27 6.47 10.20 24.56
CA LEU A 27 6.68 8.76 24.55
C LEU A 27 7.30 8.36 25.90
N PRO A 28 6.69 7.42 26.65
CA PRO A 28 7.38 6.82 27.78
C PRO A 28 8.65 6.14 27.25
N SER A 29 9.71 6.17 28.05
CA SER A 29 11.10 5.79 27.72
C SER A 29 11.32 4.31 27.37
N ASN A 30 10.29 3.60 26.90
CA ASN A 30 10.34 2.18 26.58
C ASN A 30 9.41 1.84 25.39
N SER A 31 9.67 2.43 24.23
CA SER A 31 8.95 2.16 22.97
C SER A 31 9.10 0.72 22.46
N SER A 32 10.03 -0.06 23.03
CA SER A 32 10.23 -1.47 22.69
C SER A 32 9.11 -2.40 23.17
N SER A 33 8.29 -2.01 24.16
CA SER A 33 7.37 -2.97 24.81
C SER A 33 6.06 -3.20 24.06
N MET A 34 5.56 -2.23 23.28
CA MET A 34 4.23 -2.35 22.66
C MET A 34 4.20 -3.23 21.41
N LEU A 35 5.31 -3.39 20.68
CA LEU A 35 5.33 -4.19 19.44
C LEU A 35 5.81 -5.64 19.64
N ALA A 36 6.46 -5.92 20.77
CA ALA A 36 7.01 -7.24 21.12
C ALA A 36 6.01 -8.40 20.99
N PRO A 37 4.70 -8.27 21.33
CA PRO A 37 3.77 -9.39 21.26
C PRO A 37 3.52 -9.94 19.84
N GLN A 38 3.81 -9.16 18.79
CA GLN A 38 3.51 -9.54 17.41
C GLN A 38 4.75 -9.69 16.52
N GLU A 39 5.96 -9.43 17.03
CA GLU A 39 7.20 -9.40 16.25
C GLU A 39 7.46 -10.68 15.42
N ASN A 40 7.03 -11.83 15.93
CA ASN A 40 7.20 -13.14 15.27
C ASN A 40 5.96 -13.61 14.50
N ARG A 41 4.92 -12.78 14.35
CA ARG A 41 3.73 -13.14 13.56
C ARG A 41 4.12 -13.29 12.09
N VAL A 42 3.70 -14.40 11.50
CA VAL A 42 3.86 -14.68 10.07
C VAL A 42 2.49 -15.07 9.51
N MET A 43 2.13 -14.48 8.38
CA MET A 43 1.05 -14.94 7.51
C MET A 43 1.68 -15.32 6.17
N ALA A 44 1.42 -16.56 5.74
CA ALA A 44 1.89 -17.06 4.44
C ALA A 44 1.07 -16.46 3.29
N LEU A 45 1.59 -16.52 2.06
CA LEU A 45 0.90 -15.98 0.87
C LEU A 45 -0.38 -16.78 0.59
N GLU A 46 -0.32 -18.10 0.78
CA GLU A 46 -1.44 -19.02 0.58
C GLU A 46 -2.60 -18.74 1.54
N GLU A 47 -2.31 -18.24 2.76
CA GLU A 47 -3.35 -17.82 3.72
C GLU A 47 -4.10 -16.56 3.28
N TRP A 48 -3.47 -15.69 2.46
CA TRP A 48 -4.14 -14.54 1.87
C TRP A 48 -5.03 -14.95 0.71
N GLU A 49 -4.56 -15.86 -0.14
CA GLU A 49 -5.35 -16.44 -1.22
C GLU A 49 -6.58 -17.18 -0.68
N GLU A 50 -6.42 -18.03 0.35
CA GLU A 50 -7.53 -18.74 0.99
C GLU A 50 -8.59 -17.77 1.54
N ARG A 51 -8.18 -16.61 2.08
CA ARG A 51 -9.12 -15.60 2.58
C ARG A 51 -10.01 -15.05 1.48
N TRP A 52 -9.46 -14.79 0.30
CA TRP A 52 -10.24 -14.36 -0.86
C TRP A 52 -11.13 -15.48 -1.38
N GLU A 53 -10.63 -16.72 -1.44
CA GLU A 53 -11.42 -17.86 -1.87
C GLU A 53 -12.62 -18.12 -0.96
N THR A 54 -12.41 -18.05 0.36
CA THR A 54 -13.45 -18.25 1.38
C THR A 54 -14.23 -16.98 1.73
N ASN A 55 -14.05 -15.90 0.96
CA ASN A 55 -14.71 -14.60 1.15
C ASN A 55 -14.55 -14.01 2.58
N LYS A 56 -13.44 -14.31 3.26
CA LYS A 56 -13.06 -13.78 4.58
C LYS A 56 -12.38 -12.41 4.45
N ILE A 57 -13.01 -11.50 3.68
CA ILE A 57 -12.46 -10.21 3.27
C ILE A 57 -12.96 -9.03 4.11
N GLY A 58 -13.08 -9.22 5.43
CA GLY A 58 -13.60 -8.18 6.35
C GLY A 58 -12.77 -6.88 6.44
N PHE A 59 -11.64 -6.81 5.72
CA PHE A 59 -10.83 -5.61 5.53
C PHE A 59 -11.33 -4.72 4.37
N HIS A 60 -12.12 -5.27 3.43
CA HIS A 60 -12.65 -4.53 2.29
C HIS A 60 -13.72 -3.52 2.73
N GLN A 61 -13.65 -2.30 2.20
CA GLN A 61 -14.66 -1.25 2.40
C GLN A 61 -15.40 -1.02 1.09
N LEU A 62 -16.72 -0.89 1.18
CA LEU A 62 -17.62 -0.72 0.02
C LEU A 62 -17.67 0.72 -0.51
N THR A 63 -17.10 1.67 0.24
CA THR A 63 -17.00 3.09 -0.14
C THR A 63 -15.55 3.52 -0.09
N VAL A 64 -15.24 4.63 -0.75
CA VAL A 64 -13.92 5.26 -0.70
C VAL A 64 -13.52 5.51 0.75
N HIS A 65 -12.25 5.29 1.07
CA HIS A 65 -11.78 5.45 2.43
C HIS A 65 -11.76 6.94 2.81
N LYS A 66 -12.48 7.29 3.88
CA LYS A 66 -12.63 8.69 4.33
C LYS A 66 -11.31 9.43 4.49
N MET A 67 -10.23 8.74 4.91
CA MET A 67 -8.92 9.40 5.05
C MET A 67 -8.32 9.79 3.71
N LEU A 68 -8.55 9.02 2.64
CA LEU A 68 -8.12 9.40 1.31
C LEU A 68 -8.97 10.58 0.81
N GLU A 69 -10.30 10.51 0.93
CA GLU A 69 -11.21 11.61 0.54
C GLU A 69 -10.85 12.93 1.22
N THR A 70 -10.64 12.89 2.53
CA THR A 70 -10.35 14.09 3.34
C THR A 70 -9.02 14.76 2.98
N HIS A 71 -8.10 14.00 2.41
CA HIS A 71 -6.70 14.39 2.26
C HIS A 71 -6.21 14.45 0.81
N ILE A 72 -7.08 14.15 -0.15
CA ILE A 72 -6.72 14.07 -1.57
C ILE A 72 -6.08 15.37 -2.06
N ASP A 73 -6.58 16.53 -1.65
CA ASP A 73 -6.04 17.83 -2.06
C ASP A 73 -4.58 18.02 -1.62
N LYS A 74 -4.21 17.48 -0.45
CA LYS A 74 -2.83 17.52 0.06
C LYS A 74 -1.93 16.54 -0.68
N VAL A 75 -2.47 15.38 -1.07
CA VAL A 75 -1.74 14.37 -1.86
C VAL A 75 -1.49 14.90 -3.28
N LEU A 76 -2.49 15.52 -3.89
CA LEU A 76 -2.37 16.10 -5.23
C LEU A 76 -1.50 17.36 -5.21
N ALA A 77 -1.64 18.22 -4.21
CA ALA A 77 -0.88 19.47 -4.08
C ALA A 77 -0.96 20.32 -5.36
N GLY A 78 -2.14 20.38 -5.98
CA GLY A 78 -2.38 21.09 -7.24
C GLY A 78 -1.90 20.39 -8.52
N ARG A 79 -1.28 19.21 -8.40
CA ARG A 79 -0.85 18.40 -9.56
C ARG A 79 -2.03 17.69 -10.19
N THR A 80 -2.04 17.60 -11.52
CA THR A 80 -2.99 16.82 -12.32
C THR A 80 -2.30 15.59 -12.91
N GLY A 81 -3.06 14.55 -13.29
CA GLY A 81 -2.48 13.37 -13.94
C GLY A 81 -1.47 12.59 -13.09
N VAL A 82 -1.48 12.76 -11.77
CA VAL A 82 -0.60 12.03 -10.83
C VAL A 82 -0.75 10.51 -11.02
N LYS A 83 0.39 9.80 -11.06
CA LYS A 83 0.41 8.34 -11.06
C LYS A 83 0.41 7.82 -9.63
N PHE A 84 -0.68 7.18 -9.22
CA PHE A 84 -0.87 6.59 -7.90
C PHE A 84 -0.44 5.13 -7.86
N PHE A 85 0.17 4.74 -6.74
CA PHE A 85 0.45 3.35 -6.42
C PHE A 85 -0.38 2.87 -5.22
N PHE A 86 -0.95 1.68 -5.36
CA PHE A 86 -1.74 0.99 -4.35
C PHE A 86 -1.09 -0.38 -4.04
N PRO A 87 -0.23 -0.47 -3.01
CA PRO A 87 0.33 -1.76 -2.60
C PRO A 87 -0.76 -2.63 -1.97
N LEU A 88 -0.72 -3.95 -2.23
CA LEU A 88 -1.67 -4.95 -1.71
C LEU A 88 -3.11 -4.49 -1.89
N CYS A 89 -3.46 -4.10 -3.12
CA CYS A 89 -4.64 -3.26 -3.37
C CYS A 89 -5.97 -3.99 -3.20
N GLY A 90 -5.99 -5.33 -3.21
CA GLY A 90 -7.22 -6.11 -3.24
C GLY A 90 -8.17 -5.60 -4.33
N LYS A 91 -9.37 -5.21 -3.91
CA LYS A 91 -10.37 -4.54 -4.74
C LYS A 91 -10.76 -3.14 -4.24
N ALA A 92 -9.78 -2.37 -3.76
CA ALA A 92 -10.04 -1.05 -3.19
C ALA A 92 -10.83 -0.14 -4.15
N VAL A 93 -12.01 0.31 -3.72
CA VAL A 93 -12.89 1.25 -4.46
C VAL A 93 -12.19 2.59 -4.71
N ASP A 94 -11.27 2.94 -3.82
CA ASP A 94 -10.37 4.10 -3.91
C ASP A 94 -9.63 4.18 -5.26
N MET A 95 -9.23 3.04 -5.85
CA MET A 95 -8.55 3.00 -7.14
C MET A 95 -9.42 3.57 -8.26
N LYS A 96 -10.69 3.13 -8.34
CA LYS A 96 -11.65 3.66 -9.32
C LYS A 96 -11.90 5.14 -9.09
N TRP A 97 -12.06 5.57 -7.83
CA TRP A 97 -12.32 6.96 -7.49
C TRP A 97 -11.18 7.89 -7.92
N VAL A 98 -9.92 7.49 -7.69
CA VAL A 98 -8.74 8.21 -8.17
C VAL A 98 -8.68 8.24 -9.70
N ALA A 99 -8.96 7.13 -10.36
CA ALA A 99 -8.97 7.07 -11.83
C ALA A 99 -10.06 7.95 -12.45
N ASP A 100 -11.24 8.03 -11.84
CA ASP A 100 -12.33 8.89 -12.29
C ASP A 100 -12.00 10.40 -12.18
N MET A 101 -11.05 10.78 -11.30
CA MET A 101 -10.51 12.13 -11.23
C MET A 101 -9.45 12.44 -12.30
N GLY A 102 -9.12 11.48 -13.18
CA GLY A 102 -8.15 11.66 -14.26
C GLY A 102 -6.70 11.36 -13.88
N HIS A 103 -6.49 10.62 -12.79
CA HIS A 103 -5.18 10.15 -12.35
C HIS A 103 -4.93 8.71 -12.82
N SER A 104 -3.67 8.35 -13.07
CA SER A 104 -3.33 6.97 -13.44
C SER A 104 -3.15 6.12 -12.19
N VAL A 105 -3.59 4.86 -12.24
CA VAL A 105 -3.54 3.97 -11.08
C VAL A 105 -2.76 2.71 -11.41
N VAL A 106 -1.83 2.35 -10.53
CA VAL A 106 -1.17 1.06 -10.53
C VAL A 106 -1.37 0.40 -9.17
N GLY A 107 -1.84 -0.85 -9.19
CA GLY A 107 -1.96 -1.67 -7.99
C GLY A 107 -1.17 -2.97 -8.12
N VAL A 108 -0.75 -3.52 -6.98
CA VAL A 108 -0.19 -4.87 -6.91
C VAL A 108 -1.04 -5.68 -5.94
N GLU A 109 -1.50 -6.83 -6.38
CA GLU A 109 -2.31 -7.75 -5.59
C GLU A 109 -1.84 -9.19 -5.90
N LEU A 110 -1.82 -10.04 -4.89
CA LEU A 110 -1.41 -11.44 -5.06
C LEU A 110 -2.53 -12.24 -5.74
N THR A 111 -3.77 -12.03 -5.28
CA THR A 111 -4.91 -12.86 -5.63
C THR A 111 -5.62 -12.38 -6.90
N GLU A 112 -5.56 -13.19 -7.96
CA GLU A 112 -6.23 -12.90 -9.24
C GLU A 112 -7.74 -12.65 -9.09
N LYS A 113 -8.42 -13.42 -8.23
CA LYS A 113 -9.85 -13.24 -7.93
C LYS A 113 -10.19 -11.82 -7.48
N ALA A 114 -9.38 -11.24 -6.58
CA ALA A 114 -9.58 -9.87 -6.10
C ALA A 114 -9.49 -8.84 -7.23
N ILE A 115 -8.52 -9.01 -8.13
CA ILE A 115 -8.32 -8.14 -9.30
C ILE A 115 -9.52 -8.23 -10.25
N ARG A 116 -10.00 -9.45 -10.53
CA ARG A 116 -11.17 -9.65 -11.39
C ARG A 116 -12.43 -9.04 -10.78
N GLU A 117 -12.68 -9.29 -9.50
CA GLU A 117 -13.79 -8.69 -8.75
C GLU A 117 -13.72 -7.16 -8.78
N PHE A 118 -12.52 -6.55 -8.65
CA PHE A 118 -12.36 -5.11 -8.77
C PHE A 118 -12.89 -4.57 -10.11
N PHE A 119 -12.46 -5.16 -11.22
CA PHE A 119 -12.87 -4.69 -12.54
C PHE A 119 -14.38 -4.91 -12.79
N GLU A 120 -14.90 -6.05 -12.36
CA GLU A 120 -16.34 -6.37 -12.46
C GLU A 120 -17.19 -5.37 -11.66
N GLU A 121 -16.87 -5.16 -10.38
CA GLU A 121 -17.59 -4.24 -9.49
C GLU A 121 -17.44 -2.78 -9.93
N SER A 122 -16.27 -2.42 -10.46
CA SER A 122 -15.98 -1.11 -11.02
C SER A 122 -16.64 -0.86 -12.38
N LYS A 123 -17.24 -1.90 -12.99
CA LYS A 123 -17.80 -1.89 -14.34
C LYS A 123 -16.79 -1.41 -15.38
N MET A 124 -15.55 -1.86 -15.25
CA MET A 124 -14.45 -1.54 -16.16
C MET A 124 -14.07 -2.76 -16.97
N SER A 125 -13.99 -2.61 -18.30
CA SER A 125 -13.37 -3.60 -19.17
C SER A 125 -11.86 -3.69 -18.89
N TYR A 126 -11.23 -4.81 -19.20
CA TYR A 126 -9.78 -4.93 -19.08
C TYR A 126 -9.20 -5.90 -20.11
N SER A 127 -7.93 -5.69 -20.47
CA SER A 127 -7.08 -6.70 -21.10
C SER A 127 -6.24 -7.42 -20.04
N GLU A 128 -5.84 -8.65 -20.32
CA GLU A 128 -4.95 -9.45 -19.49
C GLU A 128 -3.71 -9.83 -20.29
N GLU A 129 -2.53 -9.61 -19.72
CA GLU A 129 -1.25 -9.89 -20.35
C GLU A 129 -0.28 -10.51 -19.35
N SER A 130 0.65 -11.34 -19.82
CA SER A 130 1.75 -11.84 -19.00
C SER A 130 2.85 -10.79 -18.82
N VAL A 131 3.49 -10.77 -17.66
CA VAL A 131 4.59 -9.83 -17.36
C VAL A 131 5.92 -10.50 -17.71
N ALA A 132 6.53 -10.13 -18.83
CA ALA A 132 7.71 -10.80 -19.37
C ALA A 132 8.90 -10.90 -18.39
N THR A 133 9.08 -9.90 -17.53
CA THR A 133 10.19 -9.83 -16.57
C THR A 133 9.90 -10.52 -15.24
N VAL A 134 8.66 -10.95 -14.99
CA VAL A 134 8.24 -11.57 -13.74
C VAL A 134 7.52 -12.89 -14.04
N PRO A 135 8.22 -14.04 -13.96
CA PRO A 135 7.64 -15.34 -14.28
C PRO A 135 6.36 -15.63 -13.49
N GLY A 136 5.30 -16.02 -14.22
CA GLY A 136 3.99 -16.34 -13.67
C GLY A 136 3.13 -15.14 -13.28
N ALA A 137 3.63 -13.92 -13.38
CA ALA A 137 2.84 -12.72 -13.10
C ALA A 137 2.02 -12.29 -14.32
N LYS A 138 0.86 -11.70 -14.02
CA LYS A 138 -0.04 -11.12 -15.01
C LYS A 138 -0.27 -9.64 -14.70
N VAL A 139 -0.70 -8.91 -15.71
CA VAL A 139 -1.16 -7.53 -15.56
C VAL A 139 -2.52 -7.38 -16.24
N PHE A 140 -3.43 -6.73 -15.53
CA PHE A 140 -4.80 -6.46 -15.94
C PHE A 140 -4.93 -4.96 -16.19
N ARG A 141 -5.23 -4.54 -17.43
CA ARG A 141 -5.22 -3.13 -17.82
C ARG A 141 -6.57 -2.65 -18.32
N ASN A 142 -7.02 -1.52 -17.78
CA ASN A 142 -8.05 -0.70 -18.40
C ASN A 142 -7.41 0.56 -19.00
N SER A 143 -7.39 0.63 -20.33
CA SER A 143 -6.75 1.75 -21.06
C SER A 143 -7.56 3.04 -20.99
N GLU A 144 -8.89 2.97 -20.84
CA GLU A 144 -9.78 4.13 -20.82
C GLU A 144 -9.58 5.00 -19.56
N LYS A 145 -9.33 4.36 -18.42
CA LYS A 145 -9.14 4.97 -17.10
C LYS A 145 -7.69 4.90 -16.62
N THR A 146 -6.78 4.36 -17.44
CA THR A 146 -5.35 4.19 -17.14
C THR A 146 -5.12 3.48 -15.80
N VAL A 147 -5.81 2.34 -15.61
CA VAL A 147 -5.67 1.48 -14.43
C VAL A 147 -4.91 0.21 -14.83
N SER A 148 -3.84 -0.13 -14.09
CA SER A 148 -3.07 -1.36 -14.30
C SER A 148 -2.88 -2.10 -12.98
N LEU A 149 -3.42 -3.31 -12.87
CA LEU A 149 -3.29 -4.15 -11.68
C LEU A 149 -2.38 -5.34 -11.95
N TYR A 150 -1.30 -5.46 -11.20
CA TYR A 150 -0.32 -6.52 -11.31
C TYR A 150 -0.65 -7.66 -10.35
N GLN A 151 -0.82 -8.85 -10.90
CA GLN A 151 -0.98 -10.08 -10.15
C GLN A 151 0.40 -10.66 -9.84
N CYS A 152 0.95 -10.34 -8.67
CA CYS A 152 2.23 -10.87 -8.20
C CYS A 152 2.49 -10.62 -6.71
N ASP A 153 3.52 -11.26 -6.17
CA ASP A 153 4.13 -10.85 -4.90
C ASP A 153 4.68 -9.43 -5.03
N ILE A 154 4.34 -8.55 -4.07
CA ILE A 154 4.78 -7.16 -4.00
C ILE A 154 6.30 -7.01 -4.15
N TYR A 155 7.10 -7.95 -3.65
CA TYR A 155 8.56 -7.92 -3.74
C TYR A 155 9.12 -8.30 -5.11
N LYS A 156 8.28 -8.81 -6.02
CA LYS A 156 8.63 -9.00 -7.44
C LYS A 156 8.31 -7.76 -8.28
N PHE A 157 7.57 -6.80 -7.72
CA PHE A 157 7.29 -5.53 -8.38
C PHE A 157 8.46 -4.55 -8.23
N SER A 158 8.67 -3.70 -9.23
CA SER A 158 9.71 -2.66 -9.16
C SER A 158 9.45 -1.52 -10.14
N SER A 159 10.20 -0.44 -10.01
CA SER A 159 10.13 0.71 -10.89
C SER A 159 10.55 0.42 -12.33
N SER A 160 11.17 -0.73 -12.63
CA SER A 160 11.45 -1.10 -14.03
C SER A 160 10.21 -1.52 -14.80
N LEU A 161 9.12 -1.87 -14.10
CA LEU A 161 7.83 -2.24 -14.72
C LEU A 161 7.00 -1.01 -15.07
N GLU A 162 6.89 -0.07 -14.13
CA GLU A 162 5.92 1.04 -14.19
C GLU A 162 6.54 2.42 -13.93
N GLY A 163 7.86 2.52 -13.81
CA GLY A 163 8.51 3.75 -13.38
C GLY A 163 8.24 4.08 -11.91
N GLN A 164 8.27 5.37 -11.59
CA GLN A 164 8.04 5.88 -10.24
C GLN A 164 6.68 6.57 -10.13
N PHE A 165 6.21 6.76 -8.90
CA PHE A 165 4.86 7.24 -8.60
C PHE A 165 4.88 8.59 -7.92
N GLY A 166 3.91 9.44 -8.26
CA GLY A 166 3.73 10.77 -7.64
C GLY A 166 2.88 10.72 -6.37
N ALA A 167 2.19 9.61 -6.12
CA ALA A 167 1.47 9.36 -4.88
C ALA A 167 1.43 7.86 -4.55
N ILE A 168 1.40 7.54 -3.25
CA ILE A 168 1.18 6.19 -2.73
C ILE A 168 0.02 6.26 -1.74
N TRP A 169 -0.98 5.39 -1.89
CA TRP A 169 -2.03 5.16 -0.91
C TRP A 169 -1.86 3.78 -0.27
N ASP A 170 -1.31 3.75 0.93
CA ASP A 170 -1.07 2.52 1.69
C ASP A 170 -2.10 2.41 2.80
N ARG A 171 -3.15 1.62 2.55
CA ARG A 171 -4.17 1.29 3.53
C ARG A 171 -4.42 -0.19 3.50
N GLY A 172 -4.24 -0.83 4.65
CA GLY A 172 -4.34 -2.28 4.73
C GLY A 172 -3.13 -3.02 4.15
N ALA A 173 -2.10 -2.32 3.64
CA ALA A 173 -0.92 -2.95 3.06
C ALA A 173 0.22 -3.09 4.08
N LEU A 174 0.82 -1.99 4.56
CA LEU A 174 1.90 -2.06 5.57
C LEU A 174 1.48 -2.87 6.82
N VAL A 175 0.22 -2.72 7.24
CA VAL A 175 -0.33 -3.44 8.40
C VAL A 175 -0.57 -4.93 8.14
N ALA A 176 -0.65 -5.35 6.87
CA ALA A 176 -0.72 -6.74 6.43
C ALA A 176 0.67 -7.37 6.25
N ILE A 177 1.72 -6.57 6.05
CA ILE A 177 3.10 -7.05 5.98
C ILE A 177 3.54 -7.60 7.33
N ASN A 178 4.13 -8.81 7.29
CA ASN A 178 4.73 -9.46 8.46
C ASN A 178 5.75 -8.51 9.12
N PRO A 179 5.78 -8.38 10.45
CA PRO A 179 6.61 -7.38 11.11
C PRO A 179 8.09 -7.41 10.71
N LYS A 180 8.66 -8.60 10.52
CA LYS A 180 10.06 -8.79 10.08
C LYS A 180 10.35 -8.26 8.67
N ASP A 181 9.33 -8.20 7.82
CA ASP A 181 9.47 -7.78 6.43
C ASP A 181 9.20 -6.28 6.23
N ARG A 182 8.75 -5.55 7.25
CA ARG A 182 8.37 -4.13 7.13
C ARG A 182 9.51 -3.21 6.71
N VAL A 183 10.74 -3.49 7.12
CA VAL A 183 11.92 -2.73 6.67
C VAL A 183 12.15 -2.94 5.17
N LYS A 184 12.03 -4.18 4.69
CA LYS A 184 12.14 -4.53 3.27
C LYS A 184 11.02 -3.87 2.47
N TYR A 185 9.79 -3.89 2.98
CA TYR A 185 8.64 -3.23 2.38
C TYR A 185 8.82 -1.71 2.28
N ALA A 186 9.27 -1.06 3.36
CA ALA A 186 9.52 0.38 3.35
C ALA A 186 10.61 0.76 2.32
N ALA A 187 11.68 -0.03 2.22
CA ALA A 187 12.72 0.17 1.21
C ALA A 187 12.16 0.04 -0.23
N LEU A 188 11.28 -0.94 -0.47
CA LEU A 188 10.59 -1.07 -1.75
C LEU A 188 9.74 0.16 -2.04
N MET A 189 8.89 0.59 -1.10
CA MET A 189 8.05 1.78 -1.29
C MET A 189 8.88 3.02 -1.65
N VAL A 190 9.97 3.27 -0.91
CA VAL A 190 10.89 4.39 -1.19
C VAL A 190 11.48 4.29 -2.59
N SER A 191 11.82 3.09 -3.08
CA SER A 191 12.35 2.92 -4.44
C SER A 191 11.33 3.24 -5.54
N LEU A 192 10.03 3.12 -5.23
CA LEU A 192 8.92 3.40 -6.13
C LEU A 192 8.52 4.89 -6.14
N MET A 193 8.96 5.69 -5.15
CA MET A 193 8.60 7.11 -5.03
C MET A 193 9.35 7.98 -6.05
N ALA A 194 8.62 8.80 -6.80
CA ALA A 194 9.20 9.92 -7.54
C ALA A 194 9.71 11.01 -6.57
N PRO A 195 10.57 11.94 -7.01
CA PRO A 195 11.12 12.98 -6.12
C PRO A 195 10.06 13.86 -5.42
N ASP A 196 8.91 14.06 -6.04
CA ASP A 196 7.77 14.84 -5.52
C ASP A 196 6.62 13.94 -5.01
N CYS A 197 6.90 12.65 -4.77
CA CYS A 197 5.88 11.71 -4.30
C CYS A 197 5.30 12.13 -2.96
N ARG A 198 3.98 11.99 -2.82
CA ARG A 198 3.27 12.13 -1.54
C ARG A 198 2.75 10.78 -1.08
N PHE A 199 3.20 10.33 0.08
CA PHE A 199 2.80 9.04 0.65
C PHE A 199 1.71 9.28 1.69
N LEU A 200 0.52 8.72 1.48
CA LEU A 200 -0.54 8.69 2.47
C LEU A 200 -0.64 7.28 3.07
N LEU A 201 -0.30 7.16 4.35
CA LEU A 201 -0.26 5.89 5.09
C LEU A 201 -1.41 5.85 6.11
N ASP A 202 -2.25 4.82 6.04
CA ASP A 202 -3.27 4.50 7.06
C ASP A 202 -2.80 3.32 7.92
N THR A 203 -2.50 3.59 9.18
CA THR A 203 -2.11 2.59 10.18
C THR A 203 -3.13 2.51 11.30
N LEU A 204 -3.07 1.47 12.12
CA LEU A 204 -4.01 1.30 13.23
C LEU A 204 -3.28 1.23 14.56
N LEU A 205 -3.72 2.06 15.50
CA LEU A 205 -3.27 2.03 16.89
C LEU A 205 -4.27 1.23 17.73
N TYR A 206 -3.79 0.18 18.37
CA TYR A 206 -4.60 -0.66 19.26
C TYR A 206 -3.69 -1.35 20.29
N ASN A 207 -4.28 -1.86 21.38
CA ASN A 207 -3.53 -2.67 22.35
C ASN A 207 -3.30 -4.08 21.78
N PRO A 208 -2.05 -4.47 21.47
CA PRO A 208 -1.76 -5.75 20.82
C PRO A 208 -1.88 -6.96 21.77
N GLU A 209 -1.93 -6.75 23.08
CA GLU A 209 -2.16 -7.82 24.06
C GLU A 209 -3.62 -8.27 24.06
N LEU A 210 -4.56 -7.34 23.85
CA LEU A 210 -6.00 -7.62 23.80
C LEU A 210 -6.44 -8.17 22.44
N TYR A 211 -5.66 -7.88 21.39
CA TYR A 211 -5.98 -8.26 20.02
C TYR A 211 -4.80 -9.00 19.40
N LYS A 212 -4.87 -10.33 19.45
CA LYS A 212 -4.04 -11.23 18.62
C LYS A 212 -4.46 -11.19 17.13
N GLY A 213 -5.45 -10.34 16.80
CA GLY A 213 -5.99 -10.03 15.48
C GLY A 213 -7.41 -9.42 15.55
N LYS A 214 -7.90 -8.90 14.41
CA LYS A 214 -9.17 -8.17 14.14
C LYS A 214 -9.35 -6.84 14.91
N GLN A 215 -9.56 -5.77 14.15
CA GLN A 215 -9.35 -4.40 14.60
C GLN A 215 -10.66 -3.69 14.96
N ARG A 216 -10.65 -2.97 16.08
CA ARG A 216 -11.46 -1.77 16.29
C ARG A 216 -10.62 -0.58 15.85
N GLN A 217 -11.17 0.23 14.95
CA GLN A 217 -10.44 1.18 14.12
C GLN A 217 -10.10 2.47 14.90
N GLN A 218 -8.81 2.67 15.17
CA GLN A 218 -8.24 4.01 15.36
C GLN A 218 -7.15 4.18 14.32
N SER A 219 -7.49 4.86 13.23
CA SER A 219 -6.57 5.14 12.14
C SER A 219 -5.61 6.26 12.53
N VAL A 220 -4.31 6.02 12.43
CA VAL A 220 -3.28 7.06 12.46
C VAL A 220 -2.83 7.26 11.01
N THR A 221 -3.08 8.46 10.49
CA THR A 221 -2.67 8.83 9.14
C THR A 221 -1.38 9.62 9.19
N LEU A 222 -0.38 9.13 8.47
CA LEU A 222 0.88 9.84 8.28
C LEU A 222 1.00 10.32 6.83
N PHE A 223 1.35 11.58 6.68
CA PHE A 223 1.83 12.14 5.43
C PHE A 223 3.35 12.09 5.44
N ILE A 224 3.93 11.46 4.43
CA ILE A 224 5.38 11.50 4.19
C ILE A 224 5.64 12.12 2.82
#